data_AF-A0A534GB62-F1
#
_entry.id   AF-A0A534GB62-F1
#
_cell.length_a   1.000
_cell.length_b   1.000
_cell.length_c   1.000
_cell.angle_alpha   90.00
_cell.angle_beta   90.00
_cell.angle_gamma   90.00
#
_symmetry.space_group_name_H-M   'P 1'
#
loop_
_entity.id
_entity.type
_entity.pdbx_description
1 polymer ?
#
loop_
_entity_poly.entity_id
_entity_poly.type
_entity_poly.pdbx_seq_one_letter_code
_entity_poly.pdbx_strand_id
1 'polypeptide(L)'
;MARIVGGIGSSHTPTIGFALDTNKQTDPVWAPIFAGYEPVQKWLREKRPDVLFFIYNDHVTSFFFDHYSHFALGVGEEYAVADEGGGPRRLPPVKGHPGLARHIALALTADEFDLAYFQGKPLDHGCFSPLSMMWPHEGHWPGAIVPLQVGVLEFPIPTARRCFRLGKSLRRAIESYPEDLRVAIVATGGLAHQVHGERAGFNNTPWDMEFLDLLEREPERLSELTIAQYAERGGLEGAEVIMWLIMRGALSAKVRKLHSAYYLPSMTPIVTVIYEDDSAVPKTETDAGFRERIARELAGVERLPGTYPFTLERSVKAYRLNRFLHRLIEPQYRRRFLADPEPMFEEAELTAQERDLVRRRDWRALIHYGVIFFLLEKLAAVLGITNLHVYAAMRGETLEEFQKTRNAQVLYSVAGQDPKLKQSGR
;
A
#
# COMPACT_ATOMS: atom_id res chain seq x y z
N MET A 1 -19.58 -9.51 8.24
CA MET A 1 -18.59 -8.51 8.70
C MET A 1 -17.27 -9.21 8.86
N ALA A 2 -16.19 -8.54 8.49
CA ALA A 2 -14.88 -9.16 8.50
C ALA A 2 -14.43 -9.41 9.94
N ARG A 3 -13.59 -10.43 10.11
CA ARG A 3 -13.05 -10.85 11.40
C ARG A 3 -11.55 -11.01 11.32
N ILE A 4 -10.86 -10.56 12.35
CA ILE A 4 -9.43 -10.80 12.51
C ILE A 4 -9.27 -12.23 13.03
N VAL A 5 -8.49 -13.06 12.33
CA VAL A 5 -8.26 -14.46 12.73
C VAL A 5 -7.01 -14.65 13.59
N GLY A 6 -6.13 -13.64 13.62
CA GLY A 6 -4.91 -13.61 14.41
C GLY A 6 -3.86 -12.68 13.79
N GLY A 7 -2.70 -12.61 14.44
CA GLY A 7 -1.54 -11.85 13.99
C GLY A 7 -0.31 -12.74 13.84
N ILE A 8 0.53 -12.42 12.86
CA ILE A 8 1.82 -13.06 12.63
C ILE A 8 2.91 -11.99 12.66
N GLY A 9 3.95 -12.21 13.47
CA GLY A 9 5.19 -11.44 13.41
C GLY A 9 6.26 -12.26 12.68
N SER A 10 7.02 -11.65 11.78
CA SER A 10 8.05 -12.34 11.00
C SER A 10 9.22 -11.45 10.63
N SER A 11 10.45 -11.87 10.82
CA SER A 11 11.59 -11.21 10.17
C SER A 11 11.44 -11.27 8.64
N HIS A 12 11.98 -10.28 7.91
CA HIS A 12 11.87 -10.22 6.45
C HIS A 12 13.18 -10.12 5.69
N THR A 13 14.31 -10.35 6.36
CA THR A 13 15.65 -10.33 5.74
C THR A 13 15.64 -11.07 4.39
N PRO A 14 16.34 -10.55 3.36
CA PRO A 14 16.37 -11.17 2.04
C PRO A 14 17.01 -12.58 2.08
N THR A 15 17.74 -12.90 3.16
CA THR A 15 18.30 -14.25 3.39
C THR A 15 17.23 -15.34 3.43
N ILE A 16 16.01 -15.03 3.88
CA ILE A 16 14.88 -15.97 3.92
C ILE A 16 14.45 -16.35 2.50
N GLY A 17 14.20 -15.36 1.64
CA GLY A 17 13.89 -15.58 0.22
C GLY A 17 15.03 -16.29 -0.52
N PHE A 18 16.29 -15.90 -0.26
CA PHE A 18 17.46 -16.58 -0.83
C PHE A 18 17.50 -18.07 -0.45
N ALA A 19 17.26 -18.41 0.81
CA ALA A 19 17.28 -19.79 1.28
C ALA A 19 16.24 -20.66 0.55
N LEU A 20 15.04 -20.12 0.36
CA LEU A 20 13.96 -20.78 -0.37
C LEU A 20 14.34 -20.97 -1.85
N ASP A 21 14.73 -19.89 -2.51
CA ASP A 21 14.99 -19.86 -3.95
C ASP A 21 16.22 -20.71 -4.34
N THR A 22 17.14 -20.96 -3.39
CA THR A 22 18.34 -21.79 -3.58
C THR A 22 18.24 -23.20 -2.97
N ASN A 23 17.02 -23.63 -2.64
CA ASN A 23 16.70 -24.97 -2.14
C ASN A 23 17.50 -25.40 -0.90
N LYS A 24 17.59 -24.52 0.11
CA LYS A 24 18.36 -24.76 1.35
C LYS A 24 17.60 -25.48 2.46
N GLN A 25 16.43 -26.07 2.16
CA GLN A 25 15.56 -26.71 3.16
C GLN A 25 16.27 -27.82 3.95
N THR A 26 17.19 -28.55 3.31
CA THR A 26 17.94 -29.66 3.93
C THR A 26 19.33 -29.25 4.44
N ASP A 27 19.73 -27.99 4.24
CA ASP A 27 21.01 -27.49 4.73
C ASP A 27 20.91 -27.29 6.26
N PRO A 28 21.81 -27.86 7.08
CA PRO A 28 21.68 -27.82 8.54
C PRO A 28 21.72 -26.42 9.13
N VAL A 29 22.30 -25.43 8.44
CA VAL A 29 22.30 -24.03 8.87
C VAL A 29 20.95 -23.37 8.59
N TRP A 30 20.30 -23.72 7.48
CA TRP A 30 19.05 -23.07 7.06
C TRP A 30 17.80 -23.82 7.52
N ALA A 31 17.88 -25.13 7.73
CA ALA A 31 16.77 -25.97 8.16
C ALA A 31 16.01 -25.43 9.41
N PRO A 32 16.68 -24.87 10.43
CA PRO A 32 15.97 -24.26 11.57
C PRO A 32 15.05 -23.08 11.17
N ILE A 33 15.38 -22.33 10.12
CA ILE A 33 14.54 -21.25 9.60
C ILE A 33 13.26 -21.84 9.01
N PHE A 34 13.38 -22.85 8.13
CA PHE A 34 12.22 -23.52 7.54
C PHE A 34 11.32 -24.15 8.60
N ALA A 35 11.90 -24.86 9.57
CA ALA A 35 11.16 -25.44 10.70
C ALA A 35 10.44 -24.35 11.53
N GLY A 36 11.03 -23.16 11.67
CA GLY A 36 10.39 -22.01 12.29
C GLY A 36 9.15 -21.50 11.52
N TYR A 37 9.11 -21.63 10.20
CA TYR A 37 7.97 -21.22 9.37
C TYR A 37 6.89 -22.30 9.23
N GLU A 38 7.19 -23.59 9.48
CA GLU A 38 6.20 -24.68 9.35
C GLU A 38 4.91 -24.45 10.17
N PRO A 39 4.96 -24.04 11.46
CA PRO A 39 3.75 -23.72 12.22
C PRO A 39 2.96 -22.56 11.63
N VAL A 40 3.64 -21.56 11.05
CA VAL A 40 2.99 -20.42 10.39
C VAL A 40 2.25 -20.87 9.14
N GLN A 41 2.91 -21.68 8.29
CA GLN A 41 2.28 -22.24 7.10
C GLN A 41 1.07 -23.11 7.46
N LYS A 42 1.19 -23.95 8.50
CA LYS A 42 0.10 -24.79 8.99
C LYS A 42 -1.07 -23.93 9.47
N TRP A 43 -0.80 -22.91 10.29
CA TRP A 43 -1.83 -22.01 10.79
C TRP A 43 -2.54 -21.25 9.67
N LEU A 44 -1.81 -20.75 8.65
CA LEU A 44 -2.41 -20.10 7.49
C LEU A 44 -3.28 -21.07 6.67
N ARG A 45 -2.87 -22.33 6.50
CA ARG A 45 -3.69 -23.38 5.86
C ARG A 45 -4.95 -23.70 6.66
N GLU A 46 -4.90 -23.67 7.99
CA GLU A 46 -6.05 -23.97 8.85
C GLU A 46 -7.03 -22.79 8.92
N LYS A 47 -6.53 -21.57 9.12
CA LYS A 47 -7.37 -20.36 9.20
C LYS A 47 -7.93 -19.94 7.84
N ARG A 48 -7.18 -20.24 6.77
CA ARG A 48 -7.43 -19.85 5.37
C ARG A 48 -7.86 -18.37 5.27
N PRO A 49 -7.05 -17.40 5.71
CA PRO A 49 -7.43 -16.01 5.60
C PRO A 49 -7.72 -15.63 4.14
N ASP A 50 -8.76 -14.85 3.93
CA ASP A 50 -9.14 -14.33 2.62
C ASP A 50 -8.23 -13.14 2.25
N VAL A 51 -7.78 -12.38 3.25
CA VAL A 51 -6.85 -11.26 3.12
C VAL A 51 -5.76 -11.29 4.19
N LEU A 52 -4.51 -11.00 3.81
CA LEU A 52 -3.45 -10.62 4.76
C LEU A 52 -3.31 -9.09 4.77
N PHE A 53 -3.57 -8.44 5.90
CA PHE A 53 -3.16 -7.05 6.08
C PHE A 53 -1.67 -7.04 6.40
N PHE A 54 -0.84 -6.59 5.46
CA PHE A 54 0.59 -6.89 5.43
C PHE A 54 1.43 -5.63 5.69
N ILE A 55 1.99 -5.52 6.89
CA ILE A 55 2.76 -4.37 7.36
C ILE A 55 4.25 -4.66 7.16
N TYR A 56 4.91 -3.80 6.37
CA TYR A 56 6.33 -3.92 6.04
C TYR A 56 6.93 -2.53 5.80
N ASN A 57 8.24 -2.43 5.62
CA ASN A 57 8.89 -1.27 5.03
C ASN A 57 9.56 -1.66 3.71
N ASP A 58 9.50 -0.74 2.75
CA ASP A 58 10.28 -0.79 1.52
C ASP A 58 11.71 -0.31 1.80
N HIS A 59 12.68 -1.02 1.23
CA HIS A 59 14.12 -0.79 1.41
C HIS A 59 14.66 0.09 0.29
N VAL A 60 14.00 1.24 0.07
CA VAL A 60 14.41 2.27 -0.89
C VAL A 60 14.42 1.75 -2.33
N THR A 61 13.43 0.92 -2.67
CA THR A 61 13.24 0.32 -3.99
C THR A 61 12.07 0.99 -4.70
N SER A 62 10.86 0.78 -4.21
CA SER A 62 9.65 1.40 -4.76
C SER A 62 9.35 2.76 -4.17
N PHE A 63 9.90 3.05 -2.97
CA PHE A 63 9.73 4.31 -2.26
C PHE A 63 11.09 4.96 -2.07
N PHE A 64 11.45 5.82 -3.03
CA PHE A 64 12.68 6.60 -2.98
C PHE A 64 12.47 7.90 -2.16
N PHE A 65 13.57 8.50 -1.71
CA PHE A 65 13.55 9.65 -0.79
C PHE A 65 12.95 10.93 -1.38
N ASP A 66 12.74 11.02 -2.69
CA ASP A 66 12.02 12.13 -3.31
C ASP A 66 10.53 12.15 -2.94
N HIS A 67 9.98 10.99 -2.57
CA HIS A 67 8.65 10.86 -1.98
C HIS A 67 8.59 9.65 -1.04
N TYR A 68 8.92 9.90 0.23
CA TYR A 68 8.95 8.89 1.29
C TYR A 68 7.92 9.20 2.39
N SER A 69 6.94 8.32 2.56
CA SER A 69 5.79 8.55 3.46
C SER A 69 5.84 7.66 4.70
N HIS A 70 5.31 8.16 5.82
CA HIS A 70 5.21 7.40 7.08
C HIS A 70 4.32 6.16 6.96
N PHE A 71 3.14 6.27 6.37
CA PHE A 71 2.17 5.18 6.22
C PHE A 71 1.60 5.20 4.80
N ALA A 72 2.12 4.34 3.93
CA ALA A 72 1.65 4.19 2.54
C ALA A 72 0.76 2.96 2.41
N LEU A 73 -0.54 3.16 2.21
CA LEU A 73 -1.51 2.09 2.04
C LEU A 73 -1.63 1.71 0.57
N GLY A 74 -1.41 0.44 0.27
CA GLY A 74 -1.66 -0.13 -1.04
C GLY A 74 -3.16 -0.29 -1.28
N VAL A 75 -3.65 0.33 -2.34
CA VAL A 75 -5.09 0.34 -2.69
C VAL A 75 -5.39 -0.35 -4.03
N GLY A 76 -4.34 -0.83 -4.72
CA GLY A 76 -4.42 -1.40 -6.07
C GLY A 76 -4.95 -2.83 -6.12
N GLU A 77 -5.16 -3.31 -7.34
CA GLU A 77 -5.74 -4.64 -7.60
C GLU A 77 -4.72 -5.78 -7.51
N GLU A 78 -3.44 -5.50 -7.70
CA GLU A 78 -2.35 -6.48 -7.67
C GLU A 78 -0.98 -5.82 -7.47
N TYR A 79 -0.01 -6.64 -7.06
CA TYR A 79 1.35 -6.23 -6.76
C TYR A 79 2.36 -7.25 -7.30
N ALA A 80 3.23 -6.79 -8.20
CA ALA A 80 4.36 -7.58 -8.72
C ALA A 80 5.57 -7.52 -7.78
N VAL A 81 6.52 -8.43 -7.97
CA VAL A 81 7.82 -8.40 -7.27
C VAL A 81 8.69 -7.30 -7.83
N ALA A 82 9.34 -6.53 -6.95
CA ALA A 82 10.24 -5.46 -7.36
C ALA A 82 11.57 -6.03 -7.89
N ASP A 83 12.18 -5.27 -8.80
CA ASP A 83 13.57 -5.45 -9.14
C ASP A 83 14.41 -4.64 -8.14
N GLU A 84 15.23 -5.34 -7.35
CA GLU A 84 16.09 -4.75 -6.34
C GLU A 84 17.55 -4.61 -6.83
N GLY A 85 17.75 -4.58 -8.15
CA GLY A 85 19.04 -4.49 -8.83
C GLY A 85 19.58 -5.84 -9.32
N GLY A 86 18.92 -6.94 -8.98
CA GLY A 86 19.25 -8.31 -9.39
C GLY A 86 18.24 -8.96 -10.34
N GLY A 87 17.28 -8.19 -10.85
CA GLY A 87 16.08 -8.72 -11.50
C GLY A 87 15.01 -9.11 -10.47
N PRO A 88 13.72 -9.08 -10.85
CA PRO A 88 12.64 -9.49 -9.95
C PRO A 88 12.70 -11.00 -9.66
N ARG A 89 12.42 -11.39 -8.41
CA ARG A 89 12.28 -12.82 -8.05
C ARG A 89 11.14 -13.47 -8.85
N ARG A 90 11.27 -14.76 -9.14
CA ARG A 90 10.29 -15.54 -9.92
C ARG A 90 9.10 -15.97 -9.05
N LEU A 91 8.26 -15.01 -8.66
CA LEU A 91 7.01 -15.25 -7.94
C LEU A 91 5.84 -14.63 -8.72
N PRO A 92 4.62 -15.22 -8.67
CA PRO A 92 3.46 -14.61 -9.29
C PRO A 92 3.08 -13.30 -8.56
N PRO A 93 2.46 -12.32 -9.25
CA PRO A 93 1.92 -11.14 -8.58
C PRO A 93 0.86 -11.56 -7.55
N VAL A 94 0.82 -10.85 -6.43
CA VAL A 94 -0.18 -11.07 -5.38
C VAL A 94 -1.34 -10.11 -5.55
N LYS A 95 -2.58 -10.62 -5.41
CA LYS A 95 -3.78 -9.79 -5.53
C LYS A 95 -3.87 -8.79 -4.37
N GLY A 96 -4.33 -7.59 -4.67
CA GLY A 96 -4.78 -6.61 -3.68
C GLY A 96 -6.25 -6.79 -3.31
N HIS A 97 -6.72 -6.07 -2.30
CA HIS A 97 -8.14 -6.01 -1.94
C HIS A 97 -8.66 -4.55 -1.87
N PRO A 98 -8.93 -3.89 -3.02
CA PRO A 98 -9.25 -2.46 -3.08
C PRO A 98 -10.44 -2.04 -2.19
N GLY A 99 -11.48 -2.87 -2.10
CA GLY A 99 -12.66 -2.57 -1.28
C GLY A 99 -12.34 -2.44 0.22
N LEU A 100 -11.47 -3.32 0.71
CA LEU A 100 -11.03 -3.34 2.12
C LEU A 100 -10.01 -2.23 2.36
N ALA A 101 -9.05 -2.04 1.46
CA ALA A 101 -8.09 -0.95 1.54
C ALA A 101 -8.78 0.42 1.58
N ARG A 102 -9.79 0.65 0.73
CA ARG A 102 -10.63 1.86 0.75
C ARG A 102 -11.35 2.05 2.08
N HIS A 103 -11.96 1.00 2.61
CA HIS A 103 -12.66 1.06 3.90
C HIS A 103 -11.70 1.39 5.05
N ILE A 104 -10.51 0.79 5.04
CA ILE A 104 -9.44 1.09 6.01
C ILE A 104 -8.94 2.52 5.85
N ALA A 105 -8.74 3.01 4.63
CA ALA A 105 -8.35 4.39 4.37
C ALA A 105 -9.35 5.39 4.97
N LEU A 106 -10.65 5.21 4.71
CA LEU A 106 -11.71 6.05 5.27
C LEU A 106 -11.68 6.04 6.81
N ALA A 107 -11.53 4.86 7.40
CA ALA A 107 -11.50 4.68 8.84
C ALA A 107 -10.29 5.35 9.51
N LEU A 108 -9.09 5.10 8.99
CA LEU A 108 -7.86 5.68 9.52
C LEU A 108 -7.85 7.20 9.37
N THR A 109 -8.32 7.74 8.23
CA THR A 109 -8.44 9.20 8.05
C THR A 109 -9.49 9.80 8.98
N ALA A 110 -10.63 9.13 9.22
CA ALA A 110 -11.64 9.59 10.17
C ALA A 110 -11.16 9.54 11.63
N ASP A 111 -10.13 8.73 11.92
CA ASP A 111 -9.42 8.66 13.20
C ASP A 111 -8.14 9.53 13.20
N GLU A 112 -8.03 10.47 12.27
CA GLU A 112 -6.97 11.49 12.17
C GLU A 112 -5.56 10.93 11.90
N PHE A 113 -5.46 9.80 11.18
CA PHE A 113 -4.20 9.36 10.59
C PHE A 113 -4.03 9.89 9.17
N ASP A 114 -2.86 10.49 8.93
CA ASP A 114 -2.41 10.90 7.59
C ASP A 114 -1.86 9.68 6.84
N LEU A 115 -2.36 9.45 5.63
CA LEU A 115 -1.98 8.32 4.78
C LEU A 115 -1.46 8.80 3.43
N ALA A 116 -0.53 8.04 2.86
CA ALA A 116 -0.30 8.00 1.42
C ALA A 116 -1.04 6.80 0.80
N TYR A 117 -1.39 6.90 -0.48
CA TYR A 117 -2.02 5.81 -1.23
C TYR A 117 -1.17 5.45 -2.44
N PHE A 118 -0.93 4.16 -2.68
CA PHE A 118 -0.15 3.72 -3.83
C PHE A 118 -0.79 2.55 -4.58
N GLN A 119 -0.47 2.49 -5.88
CA GLN A 119 -0.89 1.45 -6.82
C GLN A 119 0.22 1.20 -7.83
N GLY A 120 0.33 -0.01 -8.37
CA GLY A 120 1.26 -0.34 -9.46
C GLY A 120 2.75 -0.17 -9.15
N LYS A 121 3.13 0.14 -7.92
CA LYS A 121 4.50 -0.01 -7.42
C LYS A 121 4.70 -1.49 -7.07
N PRO A 122 5.78 -2.14 -7.55
CA PRO A 122 6.08 -3.50 -7.14
C PRO A 122 6.55 -3.54 -5.68
N LEU A 123 6.44 -4.68 -5.00
CA LEU A 123 6.86 -4.83 -3.59
C LEU A 123 8.21 -5.54 -3.52
N ASP A 124 9.06 -5.10 -2.60
CA ASP A 124 10.41 -5.62 -2.40
C ASP A 124 10.44 -6.84 -1.46
N HIS A 125 11.64 -7.24 -1.06
CA HIS A 125 11.89 -8.34 -0.13
C HIS A 125 11.22 -8.14 1.24
N GLY A 126 10.98 -6.91 1.68
CA GLY A 126 10.27 -6.64 2.93
C GLY A 126 8.88 -7.28 2.96
N CYS A 127 8.25 -7.45 1.79
CA CYS A 127 7.03 -8.23 1.61
C CYS A 127 7.31 -9.67 1.13
N PHE A 128 7.93 -9.82 -0.05
CA PHE A 128 7.98 -11.12 -0.72
C PHE A 128 8.94 -12.13 -0.08
N SER A 129 9.91 -11.70 0.73
CA SER A 129 10.82 -12.63 1.43
C SER A 129 10.04 -13.53 2.39
N PRO A 130 9.39 -13.01 3.46
CA PRO A 130 8.61 -13.84 4.38
C PRO A 130 7.33 -14.38 3.72
N LEU A 131 6.66 -13.62 2.84
CA LEU A 131 5.43 -14.08 2.19
C LEU A 131 5.65 -15.39 1.41
N SER A 132 6.77 -15.49 0.67
CA SER A 132 7.14 -16.72 -0.06
C SER A 132 7.38 -17.93 0.84
N MET A 133 7.75 -17.72 2.11
CA MET A 133 7.93 -18.78 3.09
C MET A 133 6.66 -19.15 3.85
N MET A 134 5.73 -18.20 4.00
CA MET A 134 4.54 -18.37 4.83
C MET A 134 3.34 -18.91 4.05
N TRP A 135 3.20 -18.50 2.78
CA TRP A 135 2.00 -18.75 1.99
C TRP A 135 2.37 -19.49 0.69
N PRO A 136 1.64 -20.58 0.33
CA PRO A 136 1.91 -21.30 -0.90
C PRO A 136 1.64 -20.40 -2.11
N HIS A 137 2.40 -20.58 -3.18
CA HIS A 137 2.40 -19.67 -4.34
C HIS A 137 2.67 -20.37 -5.67
N GLU A 138 2.49 -21.70 -5.71
CA GLU A 138 2.50 -22.43 -6.97
C GLU A 138 1.31 -21.98 -7.82
N GLY A 139 1.59 -21.33 -8.95
CA GLY A 139 0.58 -20.76 -9.85
C GLY A 139 -0.01 -19.43 -9.36
N HIS A 140 -0.64 -19.41 -8.19
CA HIS A 140 -1.22 -18.20 -7.59
C HIS A 140 -1.20 -18.24 -6.05
N TRP A 141 -1.34 -17.07 -5.43
CA TRP A 141 -1.52 -16.95 -3.98
C TRP A 141 -2.96 -17.34 -3.56
N PRO A 142 -3.17 -17.91 -2.35
CA PRO A 142 -4.50 -18.36 -1.90
C PRO A 142 -5.54 -17.26 -1.69
N GLY A 143 -5.10 -16.01 -1.51
CA GLY A 143 -5.97 -14.87 -1.26
C GLY A 143 -5.32 -13.56 -1.69
N ALA A 144 -5.78 -12.46 -1.09
CA ALA A 144 -5.28 -11.12 -1.38
C ALA A 144 -4.43 -10.57 -0.21
N ILE A 145 -3.73 -9.47 -0.46
CA ILE A 145 -3.09 -8.65 0.56
C ILE A 145 -3.61 -7.22 0.54
N VAL A 146 -3.49 -6.54 1.67
CA VAL A 146 -3.56 -5.06 1.74
C VAL A 146 -2.23 -4.61 2.34
N PRO A 147 -1.25 -4.17 1.53
CA PRO A 147 0.06 -3.82 2.04
C PRO A 147 0.03 -2.43 2.68
N LEU A 148 0.65 -2.31 3.84
CA LEU A 148 0.96 -1.04 4.50
C LEU A 148 2.48 -0.91 4.55
N GLN A 149 3.04 -0.08 3.67
CA GLN A 149 4.44 0.33 3.75
C GLN A 149 4.59 1.36 4.88
N VAL A 150 5.58 1.18 5.73
CA VAL A 150 5.89 2.09 6.84
C VAL A 150 7.27 2.71 6.60
N GLY A 151 7.31 4.04 6.54
CA GLY A 151 8.56 4.79 6.37
C GLY A 151 9.37 4.82 7.66
N VAL A 152 10.26 3.83 7.85
CA VAL A 152 11.10 3.66 9.06
C VAL A 152 12.60 3.89 8.81
N LEU A 153 13.00 4.29 7.60
CA LEU A 153 14.41 4.47 7.24
C LEU A 153 14.86 5.95 7.20
N GLU A 154 13.97 6.89 6.86
CA GLU A 154 14.27 8.32 6.79
C GLU A 154 13.65 9.08 7.98
N PHE A 155 14.50 9.66 8.82
CA PHE A 155 14.09 10.30 10.07
C PHE A 155 13.68 11.77 9.87
N PRO A 156 12.64 12.27 10.59
CA PRO A 156 11.91 11.60 11.68
C PRO A 156 10.86 10.59 11.18
N ILE A 157 10.86 9.40 11.79
CA ILE A 157 9.92 8.31 11.54
C ILE A 157 8.74 8.35 12.54
N PRO A 158 7.65 7.59 12.33
CA PRO A 158 6.58 7.47 13.32
C PRO A 158 7.07 6.99 14.68
N THR A 159 6.48 7.50 15.76
CA THR A 159 6.76 6.98 17.11
C THR A 159 6.14 5.60 17.31
N ALA A 160 6.72 4.80 18.21
CA ALA A 160 6.17 3.51 18.65
C ALA A 160 4.71 3.64 19.10
N ARG A 161 4.37 4.71 19.84
CA ARG A 161 3.00 5.05 20.21
C ARG A 161 2.08 5.28 19.01
N ARG A 162 2.54 6.01 17.99
CA ARG A 162 1.73 6.28 16.78
C ARG A 162 1.44 4.97 16.04
N CYS A 163 2.42 4.09 15.92
CA CYS A 163 2.25 2.73 15.37
C CYS A 163 1.23 1.90 16.17
N PHE A 164 1.35 1.87 17.51
CA PHE A 164 0.40 1.13 18.36
C PHE A 164 -1.03 1.67 18.25
N ARG A 165 -1.21 3.00 18.24
CA ARG A 165 -2.52 3.64 18.05
C ARG A 165 -3.12 3.37 16.68
N LEU A 166 -2.29 3.37 15.62
CA LEU A 166 -2.74 2.99 14.28
C LEU A 166 -3.31 1.58 14.28
N GLY A 167 -2.62 0.64 14.94
CA GLY A 167 -3.13 -0.73 15.14
C GLY A 167 -4.51 -0.79 15.78
N LYS A 168 -4.74 0.02 16.83
CA LYS A 168 -6.06 0.09 17.51
C LYS A 168 -7.17 0.57 16.57
N SER A 169 -6.92 1.59 15.76
CA SER A 169 -7.87 2.08 14.75
C SER A 169 -8.07 1.05 13.62
N LEU A 170 -6.98 0.44 13.15
CA LEU A 170 -6.99 -0.61 12.12
C LEU A 170 -7.90 -1.79 12.50
N ARG A 171 -7.90 -2.21 13.77
CA ARG A 171 -8.83 -3.25 14.24
C ARG A 171 -10.29 -2.89 13.94
N ARG A 172 -10.71 -1.69 14.36
CA ARG A 172 -12.09 -1.22 14.18
C ARG A 172 -12.42 -1.04 12.71
N ALA A 173 -11.46 -0.58 11.90
CA ALA A 173 -11.59 -0.52 10.46
C ALA A 173 -11.88 -1.90 9.86
N ILE A 174 -11.08 -2.93 10.18
CA ILE A 174 -11.28 -4.28 9.65
C ILE A 174 -12.62 -4.86 10.12
N GLU A 175 -12.90 -4.84 11.43
CA GLU A 175 -14.10 -5.47 11.99
C GLU A 175 -15.42 -4.80 11.54
N SER A 176 -15.37 -3.54 11.10
CA SER A 176 -16.54 -2.82 10.59
C SER A 176 -16.78 -3.03 9.09
N TYR A 177 -15.84 -3.68 8.37
CA TYR A 177 -15.99 -4.01 6.95
C TYR A 177 -17.18 -4.97 6.76
N PRO A 178 -18.12 -4.68 5.84
CA PRO A 178 -19.41 -5.38 5.81
C PRO A 178 -19.32 -6.84 5.33
N GLU A 179 -18.41 -7.18 4.43
CA GLU A 179 -18.26 -8.55 3.90
C GLU A 179 -17.72 -9.52 4.96
N ASP A 180 -18.08 -10.80 4.90
CA ASP A 180 -17.55 -11.83 5.81
C ASP A 180 -16.17 -12.31 5.35
N LEU A 181 -15.13 -11.53 5.65
CA LEU A 181 -13.74 -11.88 5.36
C LEU A 181 -13.00 -12.34 6.61
N ARG A 182 -12.10 -13.29 6.47
CA ARG A 182 -11.08 -13.63 7.47
C ARG A 182 -9.81 -12.87 7.14
N VAL A 183 -9.41 -11.98 8.05
CA VAL A 183 -8.23 -11.15 7.89
C VAL A 183 -7.17 -11.59 8.88
N ALA A 184 -5.98 -11.96 8.40
CA ALA A 184 -4.81 -12.12 9.26
C ALA A 184 -3.94 -10.86 9.15
N ILE A 185 -3.36 -10.43 10.27
CA ILE A 185 -2.49 -9.24 10.30
C ILE A 185 -1.04 -9.71 10.36
N VAL A 186 -0.24 -9.34 9.38
CA VAL A 186 1.17 -9.71 9.31
C VAL A 186 2.00 -8.46 9.54
N ALA A 187 2.93 -8.48 10.48
CA ALA A 187 3.95 -7.44 10.62
C ALA A 187 5.33 -8.04 10.43
N THR A 188 6.13 -7.38 9.59
CA THR A 188 7.46 -7.86 9.24
C THR A 188 8.58 -6.99 9.79
N GLY A 189 9.82 -7.44 9.62
CA GLY A 189 11.04 -6.75 10.06
C GLY A 189 11.55 -7.25 11.40
N GLY A 190 12.71 -6.76 11.81
CA GLY A 190 13.37 -7.08 13.06
C GLY A 190 14.07 -8.46 13.08
N LEU A 191 14.52 -8.93 14.25
CA LEU A 191 14.58 -8.18 15.51
C LEU A 191 15.89 -7.41 15.62
N ALA A 192 16.74 -7.66 16.63
CA ALA A 192 17.94 -6.89 16.83
C ALA A 192 18.97 -7.10 15.70
N HIS A 193 19.19 -6.07 14.87
CA HIS A 193 20.21 -6.07 13.83
C HIS A 193 20.66 -4.64 13.49
N GLN A 194 21.88 -4.52 13.00
CA GLN A 194 22.39 -3.30 12.40
C GLN A 194 23.23 -3.65 11.17
N VAL A 195 22.97 -3.00 10.04
CA VAL A 195 23.57 -3.35 8.73
C VAL A 195 24.42 -2.23 8.12
N HIS A 196 24.59 -1.10 8.82
CA HIS A 196 25.44 -0.01 8.38
C HIS A 196 26.45 0.43 9.47
N GLY A 197 27.54 1.08 9.01
CA GLY A 197 28.57 1.68 9.85
C GLY A 197 29.44 0.66 10.59
N GLU A 198 30.33 1.16 11.46
CA GLU A 198 31.27 0.34 12.25
C GLU A 198 30.58 -0.55 13.29
N ARG A 199 29.28 -0.32 13.56
CA ARG A 199 28.44 -1.14 14.45
C ARG A 199 27.63 -2.22 13.68
N ALA A 200 27.84 -2.36 12.37
CA ALA A 200 27.22 -3.43 11.59
C ALA A 200 27.56 -4.81 12.18
N GLY A 201 26.55 -5.69 12.26
CA GLY A 201 26.67 -7.00 12.91
C GLY A 201 26.30 -7.01 14.40
N PHE A 202 25.81 -5.88 14.93
CA PHE A 202 25.23 -5.84 16.27
C PHE A 202 23.95 -6.69 16.37
N ASN A 203 23.85 -7.50 17.43
CA ASN A 203 22.65 -8.22 17.83
C ASN A 203 22.49 -8.16 19.35
N ASN A 204 21.28 -8.42 19.86
CA ASN A 204 21.01 -8.43 21.29
C ASN A 204 19.87 -9.39 21.64
N THR A 205 20.19 -10.68 21.74
CA THR A 205 19.21 -11.73 22.04
C THR A 205 18.45 -11.52 23.37
N PRO A 206 19.08 -11.07 24.47
CA PRO A 206 18.33 -10.71 25.67
C PRO A 206 17.23 -9.67 25.42
N TRP A 207 17.52 -8.61 24.66
CA TRP A 207 16.53 -7.62 24.26
C TRP A 207 15.47 -8.22 23.33
N ASP A 208 15.83 -9.06 22.38
CA ASP A 208 14.87 -9.72 21.49
C ASP A 208 13.84 -10.54 22.27
N MET A 209 14.28 -11.29 23.28
CA MET A 209 13.40 -12.08 24.14
C MET A 209 12.54 -11.19 25.04
N GLU A 210 13.10 -10.10 25.59
CA GLU A 210 12.33 -9.09 26.33
C GLU A 210 11.26 -8.44 25.44
N PHE A 211 11.62 -8.04 24.22
CA PHE A 211 10.71 -7.45 23.25
C PHE A 211 9.54 -8.39 22.94
N LEU A 212 9.82 -9.67 22.69
CA LEU A 212 8.77 -10.67 22.41
C LEU A 212 7.84 -10.90 23.61
N ASP A 213 8.37 -10.96 24.84
CA ASP A 213 7.56 -11.09 26.06
C ASP A 213 6.69 -9.84 26.29
N LEU A 214 7.27 -8.64 26.14
CA LEU A 214 6.53 -7.39 26.25
C LEU A 214 5.49 -7.24 25.14
N LEU A 215 5.80 -7.63 23.90
CA LEU A 215 4.86 -7.58 22.79
C LEU A 215 3.64 -8.46 23.07
N GLU A 216 3.85 -9.64 23.65
CA GLU A 216 2.76 -10.55 24.05
C GLU A 216 1.93 -9.93 25.19
N ARG A 217 2.59 -9.51 26.28
CA ARG A 217 1.96 -9.29 27.59
C ARG A 217 1.69 -7.83 27.95
N GLU A 218 2.60 -6.93 27.57
CA GLU A 218 2.60 -5.52 27.98
C GLU A 218 3.00 -4.58 26.82
N PRO A 219 2.32 -4.64 25.66
CA PRO A 219 2.74 -3.90 24.47
C PRO A 219 2.69 -2.37 24.64
N GLU A 220 1.88 -1.88 25.58
CA GLU A 220 1.85 -0.47 25.96
C GLU A 220 3.23 0.02 26.42
N ARG A 221 4.01 -0.79 27.14
CA ARG A 221 5.36 -0.43 27.59
C ARG A 221 6.32 -0.20 26.43
N LEU A 222 6.18 -0.98 25.36
CA LEU A 222 6.94 -0.80 24.12
C LEU A 222 6.57 0.51 23.43
N SER A 223 5.29 0.92 23.51
CA SER A 223 4.81 2.16 22.91
C SER A 223 5.40 3.44 23.54
N GLU A 224 5.99 3.33 24.73
CA GLU A 224 6.64 4.42 25.48
C GLU A 224 8.11 4.63 25.11
N LEU A 225 8.73 3.66 24.44
CA LEU A 225 10.16 3.74 24.10
C LEU A 225 10.38 4.71 22.93
N THR A 226 11.44 5.50 23.07
CA THR A 226 11.96 6.35 21.99
C THR A 226 12.67 5.51 20.93
N ILE A 227 12.78 6.03 19.71
CA ILE A 227 13.52 5.33 18.65
C ILE A 227 15.00 5.14 19.02
N ALA A 228 15.60 6.09 19.74
CA ALA A 228 16.97 5.96 20.23
C ALA A 228 17.13 4.78 21.20
N GLN A 229 16.17 4.55 22.11
CA GLN A 229 16.19 3.40 23.03
C GLN A 229 16.01 2.08 22.28
N TYR A 230 15.17 2.05 21.23
CA TYR A 230 15.10 0.88 20.35
C TYR A 230 16.43 0.63 19.65
N ALA A 231 17.06 1.66 19.07
CA ALA A 231 18.32 1.53 18.34
C ALA A 231 19.51 1.14 19.24
N GLU A 232 19.55 1.65 20.46
CA GLU A 232 20.54 1.28 21.47
C GLU A 232 20.47 -0.22 21.77
N ARG A 233 19.26 -0.72 22.05
CA ARG A 233 19.02 -2.11 22.47
C ARG A 233 19.02 -3.10 21.32
N GLY A 234 18.50 -2.71 20.15
CA GLY A 234 18.24 -3.58 19.01
C GLY A 234 19.06 -3.30 17.75
N GLY A 235 19.93 -2.30 17.74
CA GLY A 235 20.56 -1.84 16.48
C GLY A 235 19.63 -0.90 15.70
N LEU A 236 20.22 -0.05 14.85
CA LEU A 236 19.45 1.03 14.21
C LEU A 236 18.32 0.49 13.33
N GLU A 237 18.62 -0.43 12.42
CA GLU A 237 17.57 -1.06 11.59
C GLU A 237 16.66 -1.98 12.41
N GLY A 238 17.18 -2.60 13.48
CA GLY A 238 16.36 -3.34 14.43
C GLY A 238 15.28 -2.51 15.13
N ALA A 239 15.34 -1.17 15.09
CA ALA A 239 14.28 -0.30 15.59
C ALA A 239 12.99 -0.36 14.74
N GLU A 240 13.02 -0.96 13.55
CA GLU A 240 11.85 -1.15 12.69
C GLU A 240 10.75 -2.03 13.33
N VAL A 241 11.06 -2.75 14.41
CA VAL A 241 10.11 -3.53 15.22
C VAL A 241 8.94 -2.70 15.78
N ILE A 242 9.01 -1.37 15.74
CA ILE A 242 7.83 -0.51 15.98
C ILE A 242 6.66 -0.84 15.04
N MET A 243 6.90 -1.41 13.85
CA MET A 243 5.85 -1.90 12.95
C MET A 243 5.06 -3.07 13.56
N TRP A 244 5.70 -3.92 14.37
CA TRP A 244 5.03 -5.03 15.05
C TRP A 244 3.99 -4.52 16.05
N LEU A 245 4.14 -3.28 16.55
CA LEU A 245 3.13 -2.64 17.39
C LEU A 245 1.86 -2.28 16.62
N ILE A 246 1.90 -2.10 15.30
CA ILE A 246 0.68 -1.93 14.49
C ILE A 246 -0.12 -3.24 14.51
N MET A 247 0.54 -4.37 14.25
CA MET A 247 -0.11 -5.68 14.33
C MET A 247 -0.63 -5.94 15.74
N ARG A 248 0.21 -5.75 16.76
CA ARG A 248 -0.16 -6.03 18.15
C ARG A 248 -1.28 -5.11 18.66
N GLY A 249 -1.29 -3.86 18.23
CA GLY A 249 -2.37 -2.90 18.52
C GLY A 249 -3.70 -3.33 17.95
N ALA A 250 -3.70 -4.02 16.80
CA ALA A 250 -4.90 -4.51 16.15
C ALA A 250 -5.48 -5.82 16.74
N LEU A 251 -4.71 -6.50 17.60
CA LEU A 251 -5.17 -7.67 18.36
C LEU A 251 -5.82 -7.26 19.70
N SER A 252 -6.49 -8.22 20.34
CA SER A 252 -7.11 -8.02 21.65
C SER A 252 -6.09 -7.75 22.75
N ALA A 253 -6.55 -7.22 23.90
CA ALA A 253 -5.66 -6.84 24.99
C ALA A 253 -4.81 -8.02 25.49
N LYS A 254 -5.42 -9.21 25.64
CA LYS A 254 -4.72 -10.48 25.86
C LYS A 254 -4.65 -11.26 24.57
N VAL A 255 -3.52 -11.89 24.30
CA VAL A 255 -3.34 -12.77 23.15
C VAL A 255 -2.80 -14.12 23.61
N ARG A 256 -3.17 -15.18 22.92
CA ARG A 256 -2.57 -16.50 23.08
C ARG A 256 -1.45 -16.66 22.07
N LYS A 257 -0.22 -16.85 22.55
CA LYS A 257 0.93 -17.21 21.71
C LYS A 257 0.85 -18.69 21.32
N LEU A 258 0.60 -18.96 20.05
CA LEU A 258 0.52 -20.32 19.52
C LEU A 258 1.88 -20.86 19.04
N HIS A 259 2.77 -19.95 18.66
CA HIS A 259 4.07 -20.28 18.11
C HIS A 259 5.06 -19.16 18.40
N SER A 260 6.32 -19.55 18.60
CA SER A 260 7.46 -18.66 18.68
C SER A 260 8.71 -19.42 18.26
N ALA A 261 9.39 -18.96 17.21
CA ALA A 261 10.70 -19.45 16.82
C ALA A 261 11.67 -18.28 16.72
N TYR A 262 12.91 -18.51 17.13
CA TYR A 262 14.00 -17.55 17.08
C TYR A 262 15.26 -18.27 16.62
N TYR A 263 15.93 -17.73 15.61
CA TYR A 263 17.20 -18.28 15.13
C TYR A 263 18.08 -17.17 14.56
N LEU A 264 19.33 -17.08 15.04
CA LEU A 264 20.30 -16.06 14.61
C LEU A 264 21.45 -16.74 13.84
N PRO A 265 21.33 -16.95 12.52
CA PRO A 265 22.39 -17.58 11.72
C PRO A 265 23.48 -16.61 11.27
N SER A 266 23.17 -15.32 11.15
CA SER A 266 24.03 -14.31 10.53
C SER A 266 23.70 -12.92 11.10
N MET A 267 23.51 -11.90 10.26
CA MET A 267 23.33 -10.50 10.65
C MET A 267 22.03 -10.20 11.41
N THR A 268 20.96 -10.93 11.11
CA THR A 268 19.62 -10.65 11.63
C THR A 268 19.04 -11.90 12.29
N PRO A 269 18.50 -11.81 13.51
CA PRO A 269 17.75 -12.90 14.11
C PRO A 269 16.44 -13.06 13.34
N ILE A 270 16.23 -14.26 12.82
CA ILE A 270 15.03 -14.65 12.09
C ILE A 270 14.03 -15.18 13.10
N VAL A 271 12.92 -14.47 13.22
CA VAL A 271 11.87 -14.73 14.20
C VAL A 271 10.54 -14.94 13.51
N THR A 272 9.75 -15.86 14.03
CA THR A 272 8.32 -15.98 13.70
C THR A 272 7.50 -16.15 14.97
N VAL A 273 6.35 -15.49 15.06
CA VAL A 273 5.39 -15.64 16.16
C VAL A 273 3.96 -15.68 15.63
N ILE A 274 3.07 -16.40 16.32
CA ILE A 274 1.63 -16.42 16.02
C ILE A 274 0.86 -16.06 17.27
N TYR A 275 -0.03 -15.08 17.14
CA TYR A 275 -0.92 -14.62 18.19
C TYR A 275 -2.39 -14.75 17.76
N GLU A 276 -3.23 -15.23 18.66
CA GLU A 276 -4.69 -15.17 18.53
C GLU A 276 -5.30 -14.35 19.66
N ASP A 277 -6.44 -13.72 19.39
CA ASP A 277 -7.19 -13.00 20.40
C ASP A 277 -7.60 -13.95 21.56
N ASP A 278 -7.36 -13.52 22.80
CA ASP A 278 -7.70 -14.26 24.03
C ASP A 278 -8.51 -13.39 25.02
N SER A 279 -9.14 -12.33 24.51
CA SER A 279 -10.02 -11.47 25.29
C SER A 279 -11.03 -10.76 24.41
N ALA A 280 -12.18 -10.42 24.99
CA ALA A 280 -13.14 -9.56 24.32
C ALA A 280 -12.53 -8.17 24.10
N VAL A 281 -12.76 -7.60 22.92
CA VAL A 281 -12.41 -6.20 22.64
C VAL A 281 -13.69 -5.38 22.69
N PRO A 282 -13.89 -4.56 23.74
CA PRO A 282 -15.07 -3.72 23.84
C PRO A 282 -15.09 -2.71 22.70
N LYS A 283 -16.24 -2.60 22.03
CA LYS A 283 -16.48 -1.58 21.01
C LYS A 283 -17.04 -0.33 21.70
N THR A 284 -16.45 0.83 21.45
CA THR A 284 -16.95 2.13 21.94
C THR A 284 -18.12 2.66 21.09
N GLU A 285 -18.29 2.13 19.87
CA GLU A 285 -19.38 2.46 18.94
C GLU A 285 -19.86 1.22 18.18
N THR A 286 -21.10 1.22 17.71
CA THR A 286 -21.64 0.13 16.89
C THR A 286 -20.98 0.10 15.51
N ASP A 287 -20.94 -1.04 14.83
CA ASP A 287 -20.34 -1.09 13.48
C ASP A 287 -21.12 -0.25 12.46
N ALA A 288 -22.43 -0.05 12.67
CA ALA A 288 -23.23 0.85 11.86
C ALA A 288 -22.86 2.32 12.10
N GLY A 289 -22.76 2.74 13.37
CA GLY A 289 -22.33 4.09 13.74
C GLY A 289 -20.89 4.39 13.28
N PHE A 290 -19.99 3.41 13.40
CA PHE A 290 -18.63 3.51 12.86
C PHE A 290 -18.66 3.77 11.34
N ARG A 291 -19.44 2.98 10.58
CA ARG A 291 -19.55 3.14 9.13
C ARG A 291 -20.14 4.50 8.73
N GLU A 292 -21.12 4.99 9.47
CA GLU A 292 -21.67 6.33 9.25
C GLU A 292 -20.62 7.42 9.51
N ARG A 293 -19.87 7.30 10.62
CA ARG A 293 -18.81 8.23 10.98
C ARG A 293 -17.71 8.31 9.92
N ILE A 294 -17.20 7.18 9.44
CA ILE A 294 -16.13 7.17 8.43
C ILE A 294 -16.60 7.62 7.04
N ALA A 295 -17.91 7.57 6.76
CA ALA A 295 -18.51 8.05 5.52
C ALA A 295 -18.91 9.53 5.55
N ARG A 296 -18.93 10.14 6.75
CA ARG A 296 -19.50 11.47 7.01
C ARG A 296 -19.01 12.57 6.07
N GLU A 297 -17.70 12.60 5.79
CA GLU A 297 -17.08 13.69 5.02
C GLU A 297 -17.59 13.80 3.57
N LEU A 298 -18.05 12.69 2.98
CA LEU A 298 -18.64 12.67 1.64
C LEU A 298 -20.15 12.42 1.64
N ALA A 299 -20.78 12.35 2.82
CA ALA A 299 -22.22 12.12 2.93
C ALA A 299 -23.00 13.26 2.25
N GLY A 300 -23.82 12.92 1.25
CA GLY A 300 -24.62 13.90 0.53
C GLY A 300 -23.98 14.50 -0.72
N VAL A 301 -22.75 14.08 -1.06
CA VAL A 301 -22.04 14.56 -2.27
C VAL A 301 -22.79 14.21 -3.56
N GLU A 302 -23.59 13.15 -3.55
CA GLU A 302 -24.43 12.70 -4.68
C GLU A 302 -25.51 13.71 -5.09
N ARG A 303 -25.84 14.68 -4.23
CA ARG A 303 -26.78 15.77 -4.56
C ARG A 303 -26.17 16.80 -5.52
N LEU A 304 -24.85 16.79 -5.74
CA LEU A 304 -24.18 17.69 -6.68
C LEU A 304 -24.34 17.15 -8.11
N PRO A 305 -25.18 17.75 -8.98
CA PRO A 305 -25.34 17.25 -10.34
C PRO A 305 -24.03 17.38 -11.13
N GLY A 306 -23.76 16.41 -12.01
CA GLY A 306 -22.59 16.42 -12.88
C GLY A 306 -21.24 16.37 -12.16
N THR A 307 -21.21 15.96 -10.89
CA THR A 307 -20.00 15.91 -10.05
C THR A 307 -19.58 14.46 -9.81
N TYR A 308 -18.28 14.20 -9.96
CA TYR A 308 -17.71 12.85 -9.84
C TYR A 308 -16.49 12.87 -8.91
N PRO A 309 -16.68 12.78 -7.58
CA PRO A 309 -15.58 12.80 -6.62
C PRO A 309 -14.55 11.71 -6.93
N PHE A 310 -13.27 12.07 -7.02
CA PHE A 310 -12.19 11.13 -7.35
C PHE A 310 -11.80 10.28 -6.13
N THR A 311 -12.70 9.37 -5.74
CA THR A 311 -12.49 8.42 -4.65
C THR A 311 -11.46 7.35 -5.01
N LEU A 312 -10.98 6.60 -4.01
CA LEU A 312 -10.09 5.44 -4.23
C LEU A 312 -10.70 4.41 -5.19
N GLU A 313 -12.02 4.20 -5.16
CA GLU A 313 -12.69 3.30 -6.09
C GLU A 313 -12.55 3.75 -7.55
N ARG A 314 -12.76 5.03 -7.82
CA ARG A 314 -12.58 5.59 -9.17
C ARG A 314 -11.10 5.60 -9.57
N SER A 315 -10.23 5.91 -8.62
CA SER A 315 -8.77 5.90 -8.81
C SER A 315 -8.27 4.53 -9.22
N VAL A 316 -8.74 3.46 -8.57
CA VAL A 316 -8.41 2.06 -8.90
C VAL A 316 -8.98 1.68 -10.26
N LYS A 317 -10.29 1.88 -10.47
CA LYS A 317 -10.98 1.55 -11.72
C LYS A 317 -10.29 2.13 -12.95
N ALA A 318 -9.87 3.39 -12.88
CA ALA A 318 -9.28 4.11 -14.00
C ALA A 318 -7.75 4.23 -13.88
N TYR A 319 -7.09 3.45 -13.01
CA TYR A 319 -5.66 3.61 -12.72
C TYR A 319 -4.81 3.50 -14.00
N ARG A 320 -5.08 2.48 -14.82
CA ARG A 320 -4.36 2.22 -16.07
C ARG A 320 -4.40 3.40 -17.03
N LEU A 321 -5.59 3.94 -17.30
CA LEU A 321 -5.77 5.08 -18.19
C LEU A 321 -5.22 6.38 -17.57
N ASN A 322 -5.41 6.61 -16.27
CA ASN A 322 -4.79 7.75 -15.59
C ASN A 322 -3.26 7.67 -15.68
N ARG A 323 -2.65 6.51 -15.42
CA ARG A 323 -1.20 6.28 -15.57
C ARG A 323 -0.73 6.57 -16.99
N PHE A 324 -1.44 6.08 -18.00
CA PHE A 324 -1.15 6.36 -19.41
C PHE A 324 -1.12 7.86 -19.72
N LEU A 325 -2.17 8.60 -19.31
CA LEU A 325 -2.25 10.04 -19.55
C LEU A 325 -1.25 10.86 -18.71
N HIS A 326 -0.91 10.39 -17.51
CA HIS A 326 0.10 11.03 -16.67
C HIS A 326 1.46 11.10 -17.37
N ARG A 327 1.85 10.03 -18.08
CA ARG A 327 3.15 9.97 -18.79
C ARG A 327 3.30 11.00 -19.91
N LEU A 328 2.24 11.71 -20.32
CA LEU A 328 2.33 12.83 -21.25
C LEU A 328 3.21 13.99 -20.76
N ILE A 329 3.53 14.04 -19.46
CA ILE A 329 4.55 14.97 -18.93
C ILE A 329 5.96 14.67 -19.48
N GLU A 330 6.24 13.43 -19.89
CA GLU A 330 7.51 13.01 -20.46
C GLU A 330 7.64 13.48 -21.93
N PRO A 331 8.68 14.25 -22.30
CA PRO A 331 8.81 14.79 -23.67
C PRO A 331 8.79 13.76 -24.79
N GLN A 332 9.47 12.64 -24.61
CA GLN A 332 9.52 11.58 -25.61
C GLN A 332 8.17 10.86 -25.72
N TYR A 333 7.51 10.61 -24.59
CA TYR A 333 6.21 9.93 -24.55
C TYR A 333 5.13 10.73 -25.28
N ARG A 334 5.00 12.04 -25.00
CA ARG A 334 4.00 12.87 -25.71
C ARG A 334 4.31 13.06 -27.20
N ARG A 335 5.59 13.04 -27.61
CA ARG A 335 5.96 13.07 -29.04
C ARG A 335 5.51 11.79 -29.74
N ARG A 336 5.72 10.61 -29.12
CA ARG A 336 5.21 9.34 -29.63
C ARG A 336 3.69 9.36 -29.73
N PHE A 337 3.01 9.85 -28.70
CA PHE A 337 1.54 9.95 -28.67
C PHE A 337 0.98 10.81 -29.81
N LEU A 338 1.63 11.93 -30.13
CA LEU A 338 1.24 12.79 -31.25
C LEU A 338 1.55 12.20 -32.64
N ALA A 339 2.57 11.34 -32.72
CA ALA A 339 2.96 10.70 -33.97
C ALA A 339 2.05 9.50 -34.30
N ASP A 340 1.88 8.58 -33.36
CA ASP A 340 0.99 7.43 -33.44
C ASP A 340 0.70 6.86 -32.04
N PRO A 341 -0.51 7.03 -31.50
CA PRO A 341 -0.85 6.54 -30.17
C PRO A 341 -1.20 5.04 -30.13
N GLU A 342 -1.44 4.36 -31.26
CA GLU A 342 -1.94 2.97 -31.27
C GLU A 342 -0.97 1.96 -30.62
N PRO A 343 0.33 1.94 -30.97
CA PRO A 343 1.28 1.03 -30.30
C PRO A 343 1.38 1.31 -28.80
N MET A 344 1.22 2.57 -28.40
CA MET A 344 1.30 2.97 -26.99
C MET A 344 0.10 2.47 -26.18
N PHE A 345 -1.08 2.34 -26.81
CA PHE A 345 -2.24 1.73 -26.17
C PHE A 345 -2.03 0.26 -25.85
N GLU A 346 -1.32 -0.46 -26.71
CA GLU A 346 -0.94 -1.85 -26.50
C GLU A 346 0.12 -1.98 -25.40
N GLU A 347 1.19 -1.18 -25.47
CA GLU A 347 2.24 -1.12 -24.43
C GLU A 347 1.69 -0.81 -23.03
N ALA A 348 0.66 0.04 -22.95
CA ALA A 348 0.01 0.41 -21.69
C ALA A 348 -1.14 -0.52 -21.30
N GLU A 349 -1.40 -1.57 -22.10
CA GLU A 349 -2.44 -2.56 -21.90
C GLU A 349 -3.84 -1.94 -21.76
N LEU A 350 -4.10 -0.82 -22.43
CA LEU A 350 -5.41 -0.16 -22.40
C LEU A 350 -6.48 -1.10 -22.94
N THR A 351 -7.62 -1.17 -22.26
CA THR A 351 -8.81 -1.89 -22.73
C THR A 351 -9.37 -1.24 -23.99
N ALA A 352 -10.16 -1.98 -24.77
CA ALA A 352 -10.80 -1.44 -25.98
C ALA A 352 -11.63 -0.16 -25.69
N GLN A 353 -12.32 -0.12 -24.55
CA GLN A 353 -13.08 1.06 -24.11
C GLN A 353 -12.16 2.25 -23.80
N GLU A 354 -11.06 2.04 -23.06
CA GLU A 354 -10.09 3.10 -22.74
C GLU A 354 -9.47 3.69 -24.00
N ARG A 355 -9.11 2.84 -24.98
CA ARG A 355 -8.59 3.26 -26.29
C ARG A 355 -9.60 4.13 -27.04
N ASP A 356 -10.84 3.66 -27.13
CA ASP A 356 -11.92 4.39 -27.82
C ASP A 356 -12.19 5.77 -27.18
N LEU A 357 -12.22 5.85 -25.86
CA LEU A 357 -12.40 7.12 -25.13
C LEU A 357 -11.30 8.14 -25.48
N VAL A 358 -10.03 7.71 -25.56
CA VAL A 358 -8.91 8.58 -25.93
C VAL A 358 -8.98 8.97 -27.42
N ARG A 359 -9.31 8.03 -28.33
CA ARG A 359 -9.42 8.31 -29.77
C ARG A 359 -10.50 9.34 -30.08
N ARG A 360 -11.68 9.18 -29.49
CA ARG A 360 -12.81 10.09 -29.70
C ARG A 360 -12.65 11.43 -28.99
N ARG A 361 -11.69 11.54 -28.06
CA ARG A 361 -11.52 12.70 -27.16
C ARG A 361 -12.84 13.08 -26.48
N ASP A 362 -13.59 12.08 -26.04
CA ASP A 362 -14.86 12.30 -25.36
C ASP A 362 -14.59 12.72 -23.91
N TRP A 363 -14.34 14.01 -23.71
CA TRP A 363 -13.92 14.59 -22.44
C TRP A 363 -14.90 14.29 -21.30
N ARG A 364 -16.21 14.34 -21.59
CA ARG A 364 -17.25 14.02 -20.62
C ARG A 364 -17.23 12.53 -20.27
N ALA A 365 -17.17 11.65 -21.26
CA ALA A 365 -17.12 10.22 -21.01
C ALA A 365 -15.84 9.79 -20.29
N LEU A 366 -14.70 10.46 -20.52
CA LEU A 366 -13.46 10.24 -19.77
C LEU A 366 -13.61 10.58 -18.27
N ILE A 367 -14.28 11.69 -17.94
CA ILE A 367 -14.64 12.01 -16.54
C ILE A 367 -15.58 10.95 -15.98
N HIS A 368 -16.63 10.56 -16.71
CA HIS A 368 -17.58 9.53 -16.28
C HIS A 368 -16.89 8.18 -16.02
N TYR A 369 -15.93 7.80 -16.87
CA TYR A 369 -15.15 6.58 -16.76
C TYR A 369 -14.35 6.55 -15.45
N GLY A 370 -13.71 7.68 -15.10
CA GLY A 370 -12.91 7.82 -13.88
C GLY A 370 -11.58 8.54 -14.07
N VAL A 371 -11.33 9.14 -15.24
CA VAL A 371 -10.11 9.94 -15.44
C VAL A 371 -10.20 11.21 -14.61
N ILE A 372 -9.16 11.53 -13.84
CA ILE A 372 -9.12 12.79 -13.10
C ILE A 372 -8.89 13.96 -14.07
N PHE A 373 -9.60 15.08 -13.87
CA PHE A 373 -9.57 16.22 -14.79
C PHE A 373 -8.15 16.70 -15.12
N PHE A 374 -7.24 16.72 -14.15
CA PHE A 374 -5.86 17.21 -14.34
C PHE A 374 -5.02 16.38 -15.32
N LEU A 375 -5.48 15.18 -15.70
CA LEU A 375 -4.87 14.39 -16.76
C LEU A 375 -5.52 14.67 -18.12
N LEU A 376 -6.81 15.03 -18.15
CA LEU A 376 -7.46 15.59 -19.34
C LEU A 376 -6.89 16.95 -19.71
N GLU A 377 -6.59 17.78 -18.71
CA GLU A 377 -5.91 19.06 -18.90
C GLU A 377 -4.53 18.89 -19.57
N LYS A 378 -3.76 17.86 -19.18
CA LYS A 378 -2.49 17.51 -19.82
C LYS A 378 -2.69 17.00 -21.25
N LEU A 379 -3.66 16.11 -21.46
CA LEU A 379 -4.00 15.60 -22.79
C LEU A 379 -4.40 16.74 -23.73
N ALA A 380 -5.28 17.65 -23.27
CA ALA A 380 -5.70 18.82 -24.03
C ALA A 380 -4.49 19.71 -24.37
N ALA A 381 -3.63 20.02 -23.40
CA ALA A 381 -2.43 20.80 -23.65
C ALA A 381 -1.48 20.14 -24.67
N VAL A 382 -1.33 18.82 -24.66
CA VAL A 382 -0.53 18.08 -25.65
C VAL A 382 -1.15 18.17 -27.06
N LEU A 383 -2.48 18.11 -27.15
CA LEU A 383 -3.21 18.20 -28.41
C LEU A 383 -3.36 19.64 -28.94
N GLY A 384 -2.88 20.64 -28.19
CA GLY A 384 -3.09 22.05 -28.54
C GLY A 384 -4.54 22.50 -28.33
N ILE A 385 -5.27 21.87 -27.42
CA ILE A 385 -6.66 22.20 -27.06
C ILE A 385 -6.65 22.98 -25.74
N THR A 386 -7.40 24.08 -25.70
CA THR A 386 -7.49 24.92 -24.49
C THR A 386 -8.45 24.33 -23.46
N ASN A 387 -8.27 24.68 -22.19
CA ASN A 387 -9.14 24.21 -21.12
C ASN A 387 -10.62 24.54 -21.36
N LEU A 388 -10.91 25.69 -21.98
CA LEU A 388 -12.27 26.13 -22.28
C LEU A 388 -12.98 25.20 -23.26
N HIS A 389 -12.28 24.62 -24.23
CA HIS A 389 -12.88 23.62 -25.13
C HIS A 389 -13.27 22.35 -24.37
N VAL A 390 -12.42 21.91 -23.43
CA VAL A 390 -12.70 20.75 -22.57
C VAL A 390 -13.92 21.04 -21.69
N TYR A 391 -13.99 22.23 -21.08
CA TYR A 391 -15.15 22.62 -20.26
C TYR A 391 -16.44 22.70 -21.06
N ALA A 392 -16.41 23.31 -22.26
CA ALA A 392 -17.56 23.40 -23.16
C ALA A 392 -18.05 22.01 -23.58
N ALA A 393 -17.14 21.12 -23.99
CA ALA A 393 -17.47 19.74 -24.34
C ALA A 393 -18.05 18.96 -23.15
N MET A 394 -17.53 19.15 -21.94
CA MET A 394 -18.11 18.56 -20.73
C MET A 394 -19.51 19.10 -20.40
N ARG A 395 -19.86 20.32 -20.84
CA ARG A 395 -21.22 20.87 -20.77
C ARG A 395 -22.09 20.54 -21.99
N GLY A 396 -21.51 19.98 -23.06
CA GLY A 396 -22.24 19.64 -24.28
C GLY A 396 -22.63 20.89 -25.06
N GLU A 397 -21.82 21.94 -24.91
CA GLU A 397 -21.99 23.25 -25.52
C GLU A 397 -20.86 23.47 -26.53
N THR A 398 -21.10 24.35 -27.49
CA THR A 398 -20.02 24.95 -28.27
C THR A 398 -19.15 25.83 -27.38
N LEU A 399 -17.90 26.09 -27.79
CA LEU A 399 -17.02 27.01 -27.08
C LEU A 399 -17.64 28.41 -26.94
N GLU A 400 -18.34 28.89 -27.98
CA GLU A 400 -18.98 30.21 -27.98
C GLU A 400 -20.10 30.28 -26.93
N GLU A 401 -20.98 29.28 -26.88
CA GLU A 401 -22.04 29.19 -25.87
C GLU A 401 -21.47 29.12 -24.45
N PHE A 402 -20.42 28.33 -24.25
CA PHE A 402 -19.76 28.24 -22.95
C PHE A 402 -19.16 29.59 -22.55
N GLN A 403 -18.48 30.27 -23.46
CA GLN A 403 -17.85 31.57 -23.20
C GLN A 403 -18.86 32.67 -22.86
N LYS A 404 -20.08 32.64 -23.42
CA LYS A 404 -21.16 33.56 -23.02
C LYS A 404 -21.50 33.46 -21.53
N THR A 405 -21.19 32.34 -20.89
CA THR A 405 -21.39 32.17 -19.45
C THR A 405 -20.24 32.68 -18.58
N ARG A 406 -19.14 33.16 -19.18
CA ARG A 406 -17.95 33.66 -18.47
C ARG A 406 -17.93 35.19 -18.52
N ASN A 407 -17.46 35.83 -17.44
CA ASN A 407 -17.37 37.30 -17.38
C ASN A 407 -16.35 37.90 -18.38
N ALA A 408 -15.35 37.12 -18.79
CA ALA A 408 -14.35 37.50 -19.77
C ALA A 408 -14.09 36.33 -20.75
N GLN A 409 -13.91 36.66 -22.01
CA GLN A 409 -13.66 35.71 -23.09
C GLN A 409 -12.15 35.52 -23.26
N VAL A 410 -11.60 34.55 -22.53
CA VAL A 410 -10.17 34.23 -22.54
C VAL A 410 -9.96 32.76 -22.86
N LEU A 411 -8.85 32.47 -23.53
CA LEU A 411 -8.38 31.12 -23.79
C LEU A 411 -7.06 30.88 -23.05
N TYR A 412 -6.93 29.72 -22.42
CA TYR A 412 -5.72 29.32 -21.72
C TYR A 412 -5.54 27.80 -21.70
N SER A 413 -4.30 27.37 -21.50
CA SER A 413 -3.91 25.99 -21.25
C SER A 413 -2.72 25.96 -20.28
N VAL A 414 -2.37 24.76 -19.80
CA VAL A 414 -1.16 24.54 -19.00
C VAL A 414 0.12 24.41 -19.86
N ALA A 415 0.04 24.69 -21.17
CA ALA A 415 1.19 24.56 -22.06
C ALA A 415 2.33 25.52 -21.68
N GLY A 416 3.57 25.00 -21.75
CA GLY A 416 4.80 25.74 -21.48
C GLY A 416 5.23 26.66 -22.62
N GLN A 417 6.53 26.69 -22.94
CA GLN A 417 7.09 27.67 -23.88
C GLN A 417 6.72 27.44 -25.36
N ASP A 418 6.08 26.33 -25.73
CA ASP A 418 5.67 26.09 -27.12
C ASP A 418 4.44 26.96 -27.48
N PRO A 419 4.59 28.00 -28.32
CA PRO A 419 3.50 28.91 -28.64
C PRO A 419 2.37 28.23 -29.40
N LYS A 420 2.67 27.14 -30.13
CA LYS A 420 1.65 26.38 -30.89
C LYS A 420 0.65 25.69 -29.96
N LEU A 421 1.04 25.35 -28.72
CA LEU A 421 0.18 24.71 -27.73
C LEU A 421 -0.56 25.71 -26.82
N LYS A 422 -0.22 27.00 -26.89
CA LYS A 422 -0.81 28.06 -26.05
C LYS A 422 -2.02 28.75 -26.67
N GLN A 423 -2.15 28.74 -28.00
CA GLN A 423 -3.16 29.54 -28.72
C GLN A 423 -3.85 28.80 -29.88
N SER A 424 -3.54 27.52 -30.12
CA SER A 424 -4.26 26.81 -31.19
C SER A 424 -5.67 26.45 -30.73
N GLY A 425 -6.65 26.83 -31.54
CA GLY A 425 -8.02 26.32 -31.51
C GLY A 425 -8.29 25.64 -32.84
N ARG A 426 -7.46 24.64 -33.19
CA ARG A 426 -7.68 23.84 -34.41
C ARG A 426 -8.57 22.65 -34.12
#